data_AF-A0A100JYN0-F1
#
_entry.id   AF-A0A100JYN0-F1
#
_cell.length_a   1.000
_cell.length_b   1.000
_cell.length_c   1.000
_cell.angle_alpha   90.00
_cell.angle_beta   90.00
_cell.angle_gamma   90.00
#
_symmetry.space_group_name_H-M   'P 1'
#
loop_
_entity.id
_entity.type
_entity.pdbx_description
1 polymer ?
#
loop_
_entity_poly.entity_id
_entity_poly.type
_entity_poly.pdbx_seq_one_letter_code
_entity_poly.pdbx_strand_id
1 'polypeptide(L)'
;MRGGEQVLAALGALDERARASVHGWVLAADVLSVKQQVRGLADRGLVEIAGREDRAELSAWEGTVVLWAARLSPAGHDLLLYARTRPRPGTAVDEPDAGRRLVKLLPSQMAALRLFLGLAGRLRVPVAAGLAEQARTARSDHGARRWLLYLTEEQMESVAYGFWLHRMTGSAMEANHFARDYGITHHPAPLRASPATARQTTTCEES
;
A
#
# COMPACT_ATOMS: atom_id res chain seq x y z
N MET A 1 4.31 3.75 -12.18
CA MET A 1 5.28 3.93 -11.06
C MET A 1 6.65 4.46 -11.47
N ARG A 2 7.09 4.38 -12.74
CA ARG A 2 8.45 4.81 -13.15
C ARG A 2 8.79 6.29 -12.88
N GLY A 3 7.82 7.20 -12.91
CA GLY A 3 8.10 8.63 -12.76
C GLY A 3 8.52 9.06 -11.34
N GLY A 4 7.99 8.42 -10.30
CA GLY A 4 8.32 8.78 -8.91
C GLY A 4 9.72 8.32 -8.48
N GLU A 5 10.11 7.12 -8.89
CA GLU A 5 11.46 6.59 -8.62
C GLU A 5 12.53 7.38 -9.36
N GLN A 6 12.26 7.80 -10.61
CA GLN A 6 13.17 8.66 -11.36
C GLN A 6 13.36 10.02 -10.70
N VAL A 7 12.30 10.61 -10.15
CA VAL A 7 12.39 11.87 -9.39
C VAL A 7 13.27 11.70 -8.15
N LEU A 8 13.03 10.64 -7.35
CA LEU A 8 13.82 10.39 -6.15
C LEU A 8 15.30 10.10 -6.46
N ALA A 9 15.57 9.36 -7.54
CA ALA A 9 16.93 9.13 -8.01
C ALA A 9 17.62 10.43 -8.43
N ALA A 10 16.92 11.31 -9.15
CA ALA A 10 17.46 12.61 -9.56
C ALA A 10 17.74 13.54 -8.36
N LEU A 11 16.84 13.58 -7.37
CA LEU A 11 17.05 14.36 -6.13
C LEU A 11 18.22 13.80 -5.31
N GLY A 12 18.34 12.48 -5.20
CA GLY A 12 19.46 11.83 -4.52
C GLY A 12 20.81 12.13 -5.17
N ALA A 13 20.87 12.07 -6.51
CA ALA A 13 22.07 12.39 -7.26
C ALA A 13 22.45 13.89 -7.21
N LEU A 14 21.49 14.78 -6.96
CA LEU A 14 21.74 16.21 -6.71
C LEU A 14 22.25 16.45 -5.29
N ASP A 15 21.64 15.80 -4.27
CA ASP A 15 22.07 15.85 -2.86
C ASP A 15 23.53 15.38 -2.69
N GLU A 16 23.90 14.27 -3.32
CA GLU A 16 25.26 13.73 -3.24
C GLU A 16 26.30 14.69 -3.84
N ARG A 17 26.02 15.25 -5.02
CA ARG A 17 26.91 16.22 -5.66
C ARG A 17 26.99 17.54 -4.90
N ALA A 18 25.86 18.03 -4.38
CA ALA A 18 25.82 19.24 -3.59
C ALA A 18 26.65 19.08 -2.31
N ARG A 19 26.60 17.91 -1.64
CA ARG A 19 27.43 17.62 -0.45
C ARG A 19 28.92 17.47 -0.77
N ALA A 20 29.26 17.01 -1.97
CA ALA A 20 30.65 16.93 -2.42
C ALA A 20 31.23 18.31 -2.77
N SER A 21 30.36 19.29 -3.05
CA SER A 21 30.74 20.69 -3.25
C SER A 21 30.88 21.41 -1.91
N VAL A 22 31.92 22.25 -1.79
CA VAL A 22 32.16 23.11 -0.62
C VAL A 22 31.06 24.16 -0.46
N HIS A 23 30.46 24.61 -1.56
CA HIS A 23 29.47 25.67 -1.57
C HIS A 23 28.02 25.14 -1.60
N GLY A 24 27.82 23.81 -1.61
CA GLY A 24 26.49 23.21 -1.57
C GLY A 24 25.68 23.35 -2.87
N TRP A 25 26.32 23.74 -3.99
CA TRP A 25 25.67 23.85 -5.30
C TRP A 25 26.27 22.85 -6.29
N VAL A 26 25.44 22.39 -7.22
CA VAL A 26 25.87 21.56 -8.34
C VAL A 26 26.03 22.44 -9.58
N LEU A 27 27.20 22.40 -10.21
CA LEU A 27 27.56 23.26 -11.33
C LEU A 27 27.39 22.56 -12.69
N ALA A 28 27.27 23.35 -13.76
CA ALA A 28 26.95 22.87 -15.11
C ALA A 28 28.01 21.99 -15.79
N ALA A 29 29.25 21.98 -15.29
CA ALA A 29 30.33 21.16 -15.86
C ALA A 29 29.99 19.65 -15.77
N ASP A 30 29.11 19.27 -14.85
CA ASP A 30 28.77 17.88 -14.52
C ASP A 30 27.45 17.40 -15.14
N VAL A 31 27.22 17.60 -16.45
CA VAL A 31 26.23 16.89 -17.32
C VAL A 31 25.07 17.77 -17.86
N LEU A 32 25.16 18.12 -19.15
CA LEU A 32 24.12 18.81 -19.93
C LEU A 32 22.75 18.06 -20.01
N SER A 33 22.74 16.73 -19.82
CA SER A 33 21.52 15.90 -19.77
C SER A 33 20.65 16.17 -18.52
N VAL A 34 21.24 16.69 -17.44
CA VAL A 34 20.57 16.94 -16.16
C VAL A 34 19.75 18.26 -16.18
N LYS A 35 20.06 19.20 -17.08
CA LYS A 35 19.44 20.54 -17.08
C LYS A 35 17.93 20.51 -17.35
N GLN A 36 17.45 19.66 -18.25
CA GLN A 36 16.01 19.53 -18.51
C GLN A 36 15.28 18.84 -17.36
N GLN A 37 15.89 17.80 -16.78
CA GLN A 37 15.34 17.12 -15.61
C GLN A 37 15.26 18.05 -14.39
N VAL A 38 16.30 18.84 -14.15
CA VAL A 38 16.33 19.80 -13.04
C VAL A 38 15.32 20.92 -13.24
N ARG A 39 15.12 21.43 -14.47
CA ARG A 39 14.03 22.40 -14.73
C ARG A 39 12.66 21.83 -14.36
N GLY A 40 12.36 20.60 -14.77
CA GLY A 40 11.12 19.94 -14.39
C GLY A 40 10.96 19.70 -12.88
N LEU A 41 12.06 19.63 -12.12
CA LEU A 41 12.05 19.57 -10.65
C LEU A 41 11.91 20.96 -10.01
N ALA A 42 12.49 21.99 -10.62
CA ALA A 42 12.36 23.38 -10.20
C ALA A 42 10.93 23.90 -10.40
N ASP A 43 10.28 23.55 -11.51
CA ASP A 43 8.86 23.86 -11.75
C ASP A 43 7.93 23.22 -10.69
N ARG A 44 8.41 22.18 -10.01
CA ARG A 44 7.71 21.50 -8.90
C ARG A 44 8.14 22.01 -7.52
N GLY A 45 9.02 23.02 -7.45
CA GLY A 45 9.54 23.59 -6.22
C GLY A 45 10.49 22.69 -5.43
N LEU A 46 11.01 21.61 -6.04
CA LEU A 46 11.89 20.64 -5.37
C LEU A 46 13.38 21.00 -5.48
N VAL A 47 13.72 21.90 -6.40
CA VAL A 47 15.08 22.32 -6.70
C VAL A 47 15.09 23.83 -6.89
N GLU A 48 16.12 24.48 -6.37
CA GLU A 48 16.42 25.90 -6.59
C GLU A 48 17.47 26.03 -7.70
N ILE A 49 17.24 26.95 -8.63
CA ILE A 49 18.21 27.33 -9.66
C ILE A 49 18.84 28.64 -9.23
N ALA A 50 20.18 28.67 -9.21
CA ALA A 50 20.95 29.83 -8.78
C ALA A 50 20.57 31.09 -9.55
N GLY A 51 20.30 32.17 -8.81
CA GLY A 51 20.04 33.49 -9.35
C GLY A 51 21.29 34.14 -9.97
N ARG A 52 21.17 35.41 -10.39
CA ARG A 52 22.32 36.13 -10.95
C ARG A 52 23.42 36.36 -9.89
N GLU A 53 23.01 36.70 -8.68
CA GLU A 53 23.90 36.99 -7.55
C GLU A 53 24.60 35.71 -7.08
N ASP A 54 23.85 34.65 -6.79
CA ASP A 54 24.40 33.33 -6.45
C ASP A 54 25.45 32.86 -7.47
N ARG A 55 25.17 33.01 -8.77
CA ARG A 55 26.12 32.61 -9.81
C ARG A 55 27.36 33.49 -9.84
N ALA A 56 27.25 34.78 -9.54
CA ALA A 56 28.40 35.67 -9.48
C ALA A 56 29.31 35.31 -8.30
N GLU A 57 28.73 35.02 -7.13
CA GLU A 57 29.45 34.50 -5.99
C GLU A 57 30.12 33.16 -6.34
N LEU A 58 29.37 32.19 -6.84
CA LEU A 58 29.92 30.90 -7.25
C LEU A 58 31.05 31.04 -8.29
N SER A 59 30.93 31.98 -9.22
CA SER A 59 32.00 32.23 -10.20
C SER A 59 33.27 32.78 -9.56
N ALA A 60 33.15 33.61 -8.52
CA ALA A 60 34.28 34.11 -7.76
C ALA A 60 34.96 33.00 -6.96
N TRP A 61 34.17 32.06 -6.41
CA TRP A 61 34.69 30.89 -5.68
C TRP A 61 35.41 29.89 -6.59
N GLU A 62 34.85 29.62 -7.76
CA GLU A 62 35.40 28.64 -8.72
C GLU A 62 36.53 29.22 -9.58
N GLY A 63 36.72 30.54 -9.59
CA GLY A 63 37.67 31.22 -10.47
C GLY A 63 37.31 31.11 -11.96
N THR A 64 36.08 30.67 -12.28
CA THR A 64 35.56 30.53 -13.64
C THR A 64 34.08 30.92 -13.69
N VAL A 65 33.59 31.27 -14.89
CA VAL A 65 32.21 31.71 -15.05
C VAL A 65 31.23 30.55 -14.88
N VAL A 66 30.41 30.63 -13.83
CA VAL A 66 29.32 29.69 -13.55
C VAL A 66 28.06 30.14 -14.31
N LEU A 67 27.76 29.43 -15.40
CA LEU A 67 26.58 29.72 -16.22
C LEU A 67 25.28 29.18 -15.63
N TRP A 68 25.38 28.18 -14.77
CA TRP A 68 24.23 27.53 -14.16
C TRP A 68 24.67 26.75 -12.92
N ALA A 69 23.83 26.80 -11.90
CA ALA A 69 23.97 26.00 -10.70
C ALA A 69 22.58 25.65 -10.13
N ALA A 70 22.49 24.52 -9.45
CA ALA A 70 21.27 24.09 -8.78
C ALA A 70 21.56 23.39 -7.45
N ARG A 71 20.60 23.46 -6.53
CA ARG A 71 20.62 22.73 -5.25
C ARG A 71 19.22 22.29 -4.87
N LEU A 72 19.10 21.32 -3.97
CA LEU A 72 17.79 20.97 -3.43
C LEU A 72 17.17 22.18 -2.71
N SER A 73 15.88 22.39 -2.92
CA SER A 73 15.10 23.30 -2.08
C SER A 73 14.84 22.63 -0.72
N PRO A 74 14.35 23.37 0.30
CA PRO A 74 13.88 22.77 1.55
C PRO A 74 12.87 21.62 1.31
N ALA A 75 11.91 21.81 0.42
CA ALA A 75 10.92 20.78 0.07
C ALA A 75 11.55 19.57 -0.64
N GLY A 76 12.58 19.78 -1.46
CA GLY A 76 13.35 18.70 -2.08
C GLY A 76 14.13 17.88 -1.05
N HIS A 77 14.74 18.54 -0.05
CA HIS A 77 15.41 17.89 1.07
C HIS A 77 14.44 17.07 1.91
N ASP A 78 13.29 17.64 2.29
CA ASP A 78 12.27 16.96 3.09
C ASP A 78 11.70 15.75 2.35
N LEU A 79 11.44 15.88 1.05
CA LEU A 79 10.97 14.76 0.22
C LEU A 79 11.99 13.62 0.17
N LEU A 80 13.28 13.95 0.00
CA LEU A 80 14.35 12.96 -0.05
C LEU A 80 14.55 12.28 1.32
N LEU A 81 14.51 13.05 2.41
CA LEU A 81 14.56 12.54 3.77
C LEU A 81 13.38 11.61 4.03
N TYR A 82 12.15 12.06 3.77
CA TYR A 82 10.94 11.27 3.93
C TYR A 82 10.99 9.97 3.13
N ALA A 83 11.46 10.01 1.89
CA ALA A 83 11.59 8.82 1.06
C ALA A 83 12.62 7.82 1.62
N ARG A 84 13.71 8.30 2.23
CA ARG A 84 14.74 7.46 2.88
C ARG A 84 14.27 6.86 4.21
N THR A 85 13.48 7.61 4.98
CA THR A 85 12.99 7.19 6.31
C THR A 85 11.70 6.39 6.25
N ARG A 86 10.89 6.60 5.20
CA ARG A 86 9.67 5.84 5.01
C ARG A 86 10.02 4.35 4.96
N PRO A 87 9.33 3.49 5.72
CA PRO A 87 9.43 2.06 5.54
C PRO A 87 9.18 1.74 4.07
N ARG A 88 10.24 1.33 3.36
CA ARG A 88 10.06 0.77 2.02
C ARG A 88 9.10 -0.38 2.22
N PRO A 89 7.96 -0.45 1.50
CA PRO A 89 7.09 -1.62 1.59
C PRO A 89 8.01 -2.81 1.38
N GLY A 90 8.15 -3.61 2.42
CA GLY A 90 9.22 -4.60 2.46
C GLY A 90 9.19 -5.40 1.17
N THR A 91 10.36 -5.57 0.56
CA THR A 91 10.67 -6.79 -0.15
C THR A 91 10.80 -7.97 0.82
N ALA A 92 10.15 -7.91 1.98
CA ALA A 92 9.64 -9.10 2.65
C ALA A 92 8.56 -9.68 1.74
N VAL A 93 9.01 -10.33 0.67
CA VAL A 93 8.56 -11.69 0.46
C VAL A 93 9.15 -12.45 1.64
N ASP A 94 8.54 -12.30 2.82
CA ASP A 94 8.48 -13.45 3.68
C ASP A 94 7.72 -14.44 2.80
N GLU A 95 8.39 -15.55 2.45
CA GLU A 95 7.64 -16.74 2.05
C GLU A 95 6.43 -16.81 2.97
N PRO A 96 5.21 -16.88 2.43
CA PRO A 96 4.03 -16.85 3.28
C PRO A 96 4.24 -17.87 4.38
N ASP A 97 4.24 -17.42 5.65
CA ASP A 97 4.19 -18.29 6.83
C ASP A 97 3.34 -19.50 6.45
N ALA A 98 3.93 -20.70 6.47
CA ALA A 98 3.35 -21.91 5.87
C ALA A 98 1.86 -22.03 6.24
N GLY A 99 0.96 -21.59 5.33
CA GLY A 99 -0.47 -21.42 5.61
C GLY A 99 -1.11 -20.08 5.24
N ARG A 100 -0.35 -19.05 4.83
CA ARG A 100 -0.92 -17.78 4.31
C ARG A 100 -0.98 -17.76 2.78
N ARG A 101 -2.08 -17.26 2.23
CA ARG A 101 -2.31 -17.09 0.78
C ARG A 101 -2.35 -15.62 0.41
N LEU A 102 -1.75 -15.26 -0.72
CA LEU A 102 -1.91 -13.93 -1.31
C LEU A 102 -3.35 -13.74 -1.81
N VAL A 103 -4.04 -12.76 -1.25
CA VAL A 103 -5.39 -12.34 -1.59
C VAL A 103 -5.35 -10.93 -2.19
N LYS A 104 -5.88 -10.82 -3.41
CA LYS A 104 -6.06 -9.59 -4.17
C LYS A 104 -7.51 -9.13 -4.05
N LEU A 105 -7.73 -7.95 -3.47
CA LEU A 105 -9.06 -7.35 -3.35
C LEU A 105 -9.21 -6.13 -4.27
N LEU A 106 -10.42 -5.93 -4.80
CA LEU A 106 -10.83 -4.66 -5.40
C LEU A 106 -10.84 -3.52 -4.36
N PRO A 107 -10.82 -2.25 -4.79
CA PRO A 107 -11.02 -1.12 -3.88
C PRO A 107 -12.36 -1.20 -3.12
N SER A 108 -13.44 -1.63 -3.76
CA SER A 108 -14.75 -1.78 -3.09
C SER A 108 -14.75 -2.93 -2.08
N GLN A 109 -14.14 -4.06 -2.41
CA GLN A 109 -13.92 -5.17 -1.47
C GLN A 109 -13.06 -4.74 -0.27
N MET A 110 -11.99 -3.98 -0.48
CA MET A 110 -11.20 -3.44 0.63
C MET A 110 -12.00 -2.46 1.49
N ALA A 111 -12.87 -1.64 0.89
CA ALA A 111 -13.76 -0.74 1.63
C ALA A 111 -14.77 -1.51 2.49
N ALA A 112 -15.43 -2.53 1.91
CA ALA A 112 -16.34 -3.41 2.64
C ALA A 112 -15.64 -4.17 3.78
N LEU A 113 -14.41 -4.66 3.53
CA LEU A 113 -13.59 -5.31 4.56
C LEU A 113 -13.27 -4.34 5.71
N ARG A 114 -12.84 -3.11 5.42
CA ARG A 114 -12.55 -2.11 6.47
C ARG A 114 -13.78 -1.74 7.29
N LEU A 115 -14.95 -1.65 6.64
CA LEU A 115 -16.22 -1.43 7.35
C LEU A 115 -16.53 -2.59 8.29
N PHE A 116 -16.41 -3.83 7.83
CA PHE A 116 -16.59 -5.03 8.65
C PHE A 116 -15.63 -5.06 9.84
N LEU A 117 -14.35 -4.77 9.61
CA LEU A 117 -13.33 -4.71 10.67
C LEU A 117 -13.59 -3.60 11.70
N GLY A 118 -14.14 -2.46 11.27
CA GLY A 118 -14.57 -1.39 12.16
C GLY A 118 -15.70 -1.80 13.12
N LEU A 119 -16.38 -2.92 12.84
CA LEU A 119 -17.45 -3.47 13.69
C LEU A 119 -16.99 -4.64 14.56
N ALA A 120 -15.72 -5.07 14.51
CA ALA A 120 -15.24 -6.30 15.14
C ALA A 120 -15.63 -6.47 16.62
N GLY A 121 -15.59 -5.39 17.41
CA GLY A 121 -15.97 -5.41 18.83
C GLY A 121 -17.49 -5.36 19.11
N ARG A 122 -18.32 -5.26 18.08
CA ARG A 122 -19.80 -5.17 18.16
C ARG A 122 -20.51 -6.36 17.52
N LEU A 123 -19.80 -7.14 16.71
CA LEU A 123 -20.34 -8.32 16.05
C LEU A 123 -20.41 -9.50 17.04
N ARG A 124 -21.46 -10.31 16.92
CA ARG A 124 -21.62 -11.54 17.71
C ARG A 124 -20.73 -12.68 17.20
N VAL A 125 -20.42 -12.69 15.91
CA VAL A 125 -19.42 -13.58 15.32
C VAL A 125 -18.08 -12.84 15.36
N PRO A 126 -17.05 -13.38 16.04
CA PRO A 126 -15.76 -12.72 16.15
C PRO A 126 -15.06 -12.63 14.78
N VAL A 127 -14.32 -11.55 14.59
CA VAL A 127 -13.41 -11.40 13.46
C VAL A 127 -12.16 -12.23 13.71
N ALA A 128 -11.66 -12.91 12.67
CA ALA A 128 -10.44 -13.71 12.78
C ALA A 128 -9.25 -12.89 13.29
N ALA A 129 -8.46 -13.49 14.18
CA ALA A 129 -7.30 -12.84 14.80
C ALA A 129 -6.31 -12.35 13.74
N GLY A 130 -5.74 -11.16 13.95
CA GLY A 130 -4.75 -10.56 13.05
C GLY A 130 -5.29 -10.02 11.72
N LEU A 131 -6.55 -10.26 11.36
CA LEU A 131 -7.12 -9.77 10.08
C LEU A 131 -7.13 -8.23 10.01
N ALA A 132 -7.42 -7.58 11.14
CA ALA A 132 -7.38 -6.12 11.23
C ALA A 132 -5.97 -5.57 10.96
N GLU A 133 -4.93 -6.23 11.48
CA GLU A 133 -3.54 -5.84 11.21
C GLU A 133 -3.18 -6.05 9.75
N GLN A 134 -3.53 -7.21 9.18
CA GLN A 134 -3.31 -7.49 7.76
C GLN A 134 -4.00 -6.47 6.83
N ALA A 135 -5.20 -6.00 7.19
CA ALA A 135 -5.88 -4.96 6.41
C ALA A 135 -5.24 -3.56 6.57
N ARG A 136 -4.58 -3.28 7.71
CA ARG A 136 -3.81 -2.05 7.94
C ARG A 136 -2.50 -2.05 7.16
N THR A 137 -1.79 -3.18 7.14
CA THR A 137 -0.52 -3.35 6.43
C THR A 137 -0.69 -3.71 4.95
N ALA A 138 -1.92 -3.89 4.49
CA ALA A 138 -2.26 -4.21 3.11
C ALA A 138 -1.63 -3.22 2.11
N ARG A 139 -1.05 -3.75 1.04
CA ARG A 139 -0.38 -2.95 0.01
C ARG A 139 -1.33 -2.62 -1.13
N SER A 140 -1.36 -1.35 -1.55
CA SER A 140 -2.04 -0.97 -2.79
C SER A 140 -1.13 -1.21 -3.99
N ASP A 141 -1.55 -2.10 -4.90
CA ASP A 141 -0.99 -2.23 -6.24
C ASP A 141 -1.74 -1.27 -7.17
N HIS A 142 -1.15 -0.09 -7.39
CA HIS A 142 -1.70 0.95 -8.24
C HIS A 142 -1.75 0.56 -9.73
N GLY A 143 -0.92 -0.40 -10.17
CA GLY A 143 -0.90 -0.89 -11.55
C GLY A 143 -2.11 -1.79 -11.83
N ALA A 144 -2.40 -2.71 -10.92
CA ALA A 144 -3.54 -3.61 -11.04
C ALA A 144 -4.86 -3.03 -10.47
N ARG A 145 -4.80 -1.88 -9.80
CA ARG A 145 -5.90 -1.33 -8.96
C ARG A 145 -6.42 -2.36 -7.96
N ARG A 146 -5.51 -3.09 -7.30
CA ARG A 146 -5.84 -4.12 -6.31
C ARG A 146 -5.16 -3.83 -4.98
N TRP A 147 -5.73 -4.33 -3.90
CA TRP A 147 -5.09 -4.43 -2.60
C TRP A 147 -4.56 -5.84 -2.41
N LEU A 148 -3.35 -5.95 -1.88
CA LEU A 148 -2.66 -7.21 -1.65
C LEU A 148 -2.59 -7.48 -0.14
N LEU A 149 -3.10 -8.64 0.28
CA LEU A 149 -3.09 -9.12 1.65
C LEU A 149 -2.55 -10.56 1.69
N TYR A 150 -1.90 -10.97 2.78
CA TYR A 150 -1.53 -12.36 3.01
C TYR A 150 -2.40 -12.90 4.15
N LEU A 151 -3.36 -13.75 3.80
CA LEU A 151 -4.40 -14.20 4.71
C LEU A 151 -4.29 -15.71 4.96
N THR A 152 -4.51 -16.14 6.20
CA THR A 152 -4.77 -17.55 6.51
C THR A 152 -6.16 -17.96 6.02
N GLU A 153 -6.45 -19.26 5.98
CA GLU A 153 -7.77 -19.77 5.62
C GLU A 153 -8.87 -19.22 6.55
N GLU A 154 -8.65 -19.25 7.87
CA GLU A 154 -9.56 -18.65 8.86
C GLU A 154 -9.84 -17.17 8.60
N GLN A 155 -8.81 -16.42 8.24
CA GLN A 155 -8.95 -15.01 7.88
C GLN A 155 -9.74 -14.83 6.59
N MET A 156 -9.54 -15.70 5.59
CA MET A 156 -10.32 -15.67 4.34
C MET A 156 -11.79 -16.03 4.58
N GLU A 157 -12.10 -16.96 5.49
CA GLU A 157 -13.47 -17.27 5.90
C GLU A 157 -14.13 -16.07 6.59
N SER A 158 -13.39 -15.38 7.47
CA SER A 158 -13.87 -14.16 8.13
C SER A 158 -14.12 -13.02 7.13
N VAL A 159 -13.29 -12.88 6.09
CA VAL A 159 -13.53 -11.96 4.96
C VAL A 159 -14.79 -12.35 4.20
N ALA A 160 -14.97 -13.65 3.89
CA ALA A 160 -16.17 -14.13 3.20
C ALA A 160 -17.44 -13.88 4.02
N TYR A 161 -17.38 -14.01 5.34
CA TYR A 161 -18.46 -13.63 6.25
C TYR A 161 -18.75 -12.12 6.18
N GLY A 162 -17.73 -11.27 6.23
CA GLY A 162 -17.88 -9.82 6.08
C GLY A 162 -18.53 -9.41 4.76
N PHE A 163 -18.13 -10.03 3.65
CA PHE A 163 -18.76 -9.79 2.35
C PHE A 163 -20.16 -10.36 2.25
N TRP A 164 -20.44 -11.47 2.91
CA TRP A 164 -21.81 -11.99 3.02
C TRP A 164 -22.71 -11.01 3.80
N LEU A 165 -22.25 -10.43 4.91
CA LEU A 165 -22.99 -9.38 5.61
C LEU A 165 -23.24 -8.17 4.70
N HIS A 166 -22.22 -7.72 3.96
CA HIS A 166 -22.36 -6.62 3.01
C HIS A 166 -23.38 -6.93 1.89
N ARG A 167 -23.38 -8.17 1.40
CA ARG A 167 -24.36 -8.68 0.45
C ARG A 167 -25.78 -8.59 0.98
N MET A 168 -26.02 -8.93 2.23
CA MET A 168 -27.35 -8.82 2.85
C MET A 168 -27.82 -7.36 3.00
N THR A 169 -26.91 -6.39 2.92
CA THR A 169 -27.23 -4.96 3.01
C THR A 169 -27.35 -4.25 1.66
N GLY A 170 -27.24 -4.97 0.54
CA GLY A 170 -27.63 -4.45 -0.79
C GLY A 170 -26.59 -4.57 -1.91
N SER A 171 -25.34 -4.99 -1.63
CA SER A 171 -24.33 -5.23 -2.68
C SER A 171 -23.76 -6.64 -2.63
N ALA A 172 -24.18 -7.50 -3.56
CA ALA A 172 -23.66 -8.87 -3.69
C ALA A 172 -22.31 -8.96 -4.44
N MET A 173 -21.87 -7.86 -5.05
CA MET A 173 -20.72 -7.83 -5.96
C MET A 173 -19.42 -8.28 -5.26
N GLU A 174 -19.15 -7.75 -4.07
CA GLU A 174 -17.95 -8.04 -3.29
C GLU A 174 -17.84 -9.54 -2.95
N ALA A 175 -18.97 -10.12 -2.51
CA ALA A 175 -19.06 -11.54 -2.15
C ALA A 175 -18.91 -12.44 -3.38
N ASN A 176 -19.58 -12.12 -4.48
CA ASN A 176 -19.52 -12.92 -5.71
C ASN A 176 -18.11 -12.89 -6.33
N HIS A 177 -17.45 -11.74 -6.34
CA HIS A 177 -16.08 -11.63 -6.84
C HIS A 177 -15.10 -12.41 -5.96
N PHE A 178 -15.25 -12.34 -4.64
CA PHE A 178 -14.40 -13.08 -3.72
C PHE A 178 -14.60 -14.60 -3.85
N ALA A 179 -15.85 -15.06 -3.94
CA ALA A 179 -16.17 -16.47 -4.17
C ALA A 179 -15.60 -16.98 -5.49
N ARG A 180 -15.68 -16.18 -6.56
CA ARG A 180 -15.12 -16.53 -7.87
C ARG A 180 -13.60 -16.68 -7.84
N ASP A 181 -12.90 -15.76 -7.18
CA ASP A 181 -11.44 -15.71 -7.20
C ASP A 181 -10.79 -16.71 -6.24
N TYR A 182 -11.46 -17.01 -5.12
CA TYR A 182 -10.88 -17.82 -4.04
C TYR A 182 -11.65 -19.10 -3.71
N GLY A 183 -12.85 -19.30 -4.27
CA GLY A 183 -13.69 -20.47 -4.02
C GLY A 183 -14.38 -20.48 -2.65
N ILE A 184 -14.20 -19.44 -1.84
CA ILE A 184 -14.73 -19.37 -0.47
C ILE A 184 -16.02 -18.57 -0.48
N THR A 185 -17.10 -19.22 -0.05
CA THR A 185 -18.40 -18.58 0.13
C THR A 185 -18.89 -18.84 1.55
N HIS A 186 -19.26 -17.78 2.25
CA HIS A 186 -19.93 -17.96 3.54
C HIS A 186 -21.40 -18.26 3.34
N HIS A 187 -21.85 -19.37 3.89
CA HIS A 187 -23.25 -19.75 3.99
C HIS A 187 -23.57 -20.03 5.46
N PRO A 188 -24.57 -19.34 6.05
CA PRO A 188 -25.02 -19.73 7.38
C PRO A 188 -25.52 -21.16 7.29
N ALA A 189 -24.96 -22.06 8.11
CA ALA A 189 -25.50 -23.40 8.23
C ALA A 189 -26.97 -23.28 8.67
N PRO A 190 -27.91 -23.98 8.03
CA PRO A 190 -29.27 -24.08 8.56
C PRO A 190 -29.17 -24.58 10.00
N LEU A 191 -29.96 -24.00 10.92
CA LEU A 191 -30.14 -24.61 12.23
C LEU A 191 -30.54 -26.06 11.98
N ARG A 192 -29.70 -27.03 12.36
CA ARG A 192 -30.12 -28.42 12.43
C ARG A 192 -31.30 -28.43 13.39
N ALA A 193 -32.51 -28.69 12.89
CA ALA A 193 -33.61 -29.08 13.74
C ALA A 193 -33.10 -30.31 14.53
N SER A 194 -33.03 -30.20 15.86
CA SER A 194 -32.80 -31.36 16.70
C SER A 194 -33.76 -32.46 16.25
N PRO A 195 -33.31 -33.72 16.07
CA PRO A 195 -34.24 -34.81 15.87
C PRO A 195 -35.12 -34.85 17.13
N ALA A 196 -36.34 -34.33 17.01
CA ALA A 196 -37.36 -34.50 18.01
C ALA A 196 -37.48 -36.00 18.23
N THR A 197 -37.24 -36.39 19.47
CA THR A 197 -37.29 -37.73 20.04
C THR A 197 -38.33 -38.56 19.33
N ALA A 198 -37.90 -39.47 18.44
CA ALA A 198 -38.74 -40.55 17.99
C ALA A 198 -39.15 -41.31 19.26
N ARG A 199 -40.40 -41.11 19.69
CA ARG A 199 -41.01 -41.82 20.81
C ARG A 199 -40.76 -43.31 20.59
N GLN A 200 -39.94 -43.86 21.48
CA GLN A 200 -39.96 -45.29 21.74
C GLN A 200 -41.38 -45.64 22.20
N THR A 201 -42.10 -46.39 21.38
CA THR A 201 -43.11 -47.32 21.87
C THR A 201 -42.55 -48.71 21.66
N THR A 202 -41.81 -49.16 22.66
CA THR A 202 -41.48 -50.56 22.92
C THR A 202 -42.75 -51.30 23.35
N THR A 203 -43.09 -52.30 22.53
CA THR A 203 -43.37 -53.71 22.92
C THR A 203 -44.75 -54.13 23.46
N CYS A 204 -45.24 -55.25 22.87
CA CYS A 204 -45.91 -56.45 23.43
C CYS A 204 -46.88 -57.01 22.35
N GLU A 205 -46.56 -58.16 21.73
CA GLU A 205 -47.10 -59.51 22.04
C GLU A 205 -48.54 -59.69 21.50
N GLU A 206 -49.00 -60.80 20.93
CA GLU A 206 -48.57 -62.20 20.88
C GLU A 206 -49.44 -62.92 19.82
N SER A 207 -48.91 -64.02 19.27
CA SER A 207 -49.58 -65.22 18.70
C SER A 207 -50.62 -65.10 17.57
#